data_AF-A0A4U0UZW0-F1
#
_entry.id   AF-A0A4U0UZW0-F1
#
_cell.length_a   1.000
_cell.length_b   1.000
_cell.length_c   1.000
_cell.angle_alpha   90.00
_cell.angle_beta   90.00
_cell.angle_gamma   90.00
#
_symmetry.space_group_name_H-M   'P 1'
#
loop_
_entity.id
_entity.type
_entity.pdbx_description
1 polymer ?
#
loop_
_entity_poly.entity_id
_entity_poly.type
_entity_poly.pdbx_seq_one_letter_code
_entity_poly.pdbx_strand_id
1 'polypeptide(L)'
;MAPEKQNKLPALLLRAKTRFAAKKQASAIGQQATNLILLAHDLNDQILKAILEAQNLTALAKQTPRPSTPPPRDPLFQRTKDAPLSDYEKQVKPYNAIVAWYQHVQTNQRVLQEKVASYREDARGLEGRHVPARKMGKVEHDVEAVGNAAGNLEEGIVKLGVEVGEARRAAM
;
A
#
# COMPACT_ATOMS: atom_id res chain seq x y z
N MET A 1 -70.66 -16.04 14.90
CA MET A 1 -69.29 -16.04 15.44
C MET A 1 -68.52 -14.92 14.75
N ALA A 2 -68.22 -13.83 15.46
CA ALA A 2 -67.41 -12.75 14.88
C ALA A 2 -65.92 -13.15 14.95
N PRO A 3 -65.12 -12.91 13.88
CA PRO A 3 -63.71 -13.27 13.89
C PRO A 3 -62.96 -12.42 14.92
N GLU A 4 -62.26 -13.06 15.84
CA GLU A 4 -61.37 -12.40 16.79
C GLU A 4 -60.33 -11.57 16.04
N LYS A 5 -60.32 -10.25 16.28
CA LYS A 5 -59.30 -9.35 15.74
C LYS A 5 -57.95 -9.71 16.37
N GLN A 6 -57.12 -10.44 15.62
CA GLN A 6 -55.73 -10.72 16.02
C GLN A 6 -55.00 -9.43 16.40
N ASN A 7 -54.45 -9.39 17.61
CA ASN A 7 -53.74 -8.25 18.14
C ASN A 7 -52.43 -8.05 17.34
N LYS A 8 -52.38 -7.00 16.49
CA LYS A 8 -51.27 -6.73 15.55
C LYS A 8 -50.04 -6.07 16.21
N LEU A 9 -50.15 -5.68 17.49
CA LEU A 9 -49.12 -4.96 18.23
C LEU A 9 -47.77 -5.71 18.30
N PRO A 10 -47.71 -7.03 18.59
CA PRO A 10 -46.45 -7.77 18.61
C PRO A 10 -45.74 -7.80 17.25
N ALA A 11 -46.49 -7.94 16.15
CA ALA A 11 -45.92 -7.94 14.80
C ALA A 11 -45.37 -6.56 14.39
N LEU A 12 -46.03 -5.48 14.80
CA LEU A 12 -45.55 -4.11 14.59
C LEU A 12 -44.27 -3.82 15.39
N LEU A 13 -44.21 -4.25 16.65
CA LEU A 13 -43.02 -4.12 17.49
C LEU A 13 -41.83 -4.93 16.94
N LEU A 14 -42.07 -6.15 16.45
CA LEU A 14 -41.04 -6.96 15.80
C LEU A 14 -40.49 -6.26 14.56
N ARG A 15 -41.37 -5.73 13.70
CA ARG A 15 -40.97 -4.95 12.50
C ARG A 15 -40.19 -3.68 12.86
N ALA A 16 -40.54 -3.00 13.94
CA ALA A 16 -39.82 -1.81 14.40
C ALA A 16 -38.41 -2.17 14.90
N LYS A 17 -38.28 -3.26 15.69
CA LYS A 17 -36.98 -3.75 16.18
C LYS A 17 -36.07 -4.18 15.02
N THR A 18 -36.60 -4.92 14.03
CA THR A 18 -35.80 -5.34 12.88
C THR A 18 -35.35 -4.16 12.01
N ARG A 19 -36.19 -3.16 11.80
CA ARG A 19 -35.82 -1.92 11.10
C ARG A 19 -34.74 -1.13 11.83
N PHE A 20 -34.84 -1.02 13.15
CA PHE A 20 -33.83 -0.34 13.96
C PHE A 20 -32.48 -1.06 13.91
N ALA A 21 -32.48 -2.39 14.03
CA ALA A 21 -31.27 -3.20 13.89
C ALA A 21 -30.62 -3.05 12.50
N ALA A 22 -31.42 -3.10 11.43
CA ALA A 22 -30.94 -2.89 10.07
C ALA A 22 -30.32 -1.49 9.86
N LYS A 23 -30.95 -0.44 10.41
CA LYS A 23 -30.43 0.93 10.32
C LYS A 23 -29.11 1.09 11.07
N LYS A 24 -28.99 0.47 12.25
CA LYS A 24 -27.73 0.47 13.05
C LYS A 24 -26.61 -0.24 12.30
N GLN A 25 -26.90 -1.39 11.68
CA GLN A 25 -25.93 -2.14 10.89
C GLN A 25 -25.47 -1.36 9.66
N ALA A 26 -26.40 -0.76 8.90
CA ALA A 26 -26.06 0.06 7.74
C ALA A 26 -25.17 1.27 8.11
N SER A 27 -25.42 1.91 9.27
CA SER A 27 -24.58 2.99 9.77
C SER A 27 -23.16 2.53 10.10
N ALA A 28 -23.00 1.36 10.70
CA ALA A 28 -21.67 0.81 11.04
C ALA A 28 -20.88 0.45 9.77
N ILE A 29 -21.54 -0.15 8.77
CA ILE A 29 -20.93 -0.46 7.47
C ILE A 29 -20.49 0.83 6.77
N GLY A 30 -21.34 1.86 6.73
CA GLY A 30 -20.99 3.15 6.11
C GLY A 30 -19.79 3.84 6.80
N GLN A 31 -19.70 3.76 8.13
CA GLN A 31 -18.55 4.31 8.86
C GLN A 31 -17.27 3.52 8.58
N GLN A 32 -17.35 2.19 8.56
CA GLN A 32 -16.21 1.34 8.21
C GLN A 32 -15.74 1.60 6.77
N ALA A 33 -16.67 1.74 5.82
CA ALA A 33 -16.37 2.09 4.43
C ALA A 33 -15.64 3.44 4.33
N THR A 34 -16.12 4.46 5.05
CA THR A 34 -15.48 5.78 5.09
C THR A 34 -14.04 5.71 5.59
N ASN A 35 -13.80 4.95 6.66
CA ASN A 35 -12.45 4.77 7.21
C ASN A 35 -11.52 4.06 6.22
N LEU A 36 -12.03 3.05 5.50
CA LEU A 36 -11.25 2.34 4.48
C LEU A 36 -10.94 3.26 3.29
N ILE A 37 -11.87 4.11 2.86
CA ILE A 37 -11.60 5.09 1.79
C ILE A 37 -10.46 6.03 2.20
N LEU A 38 -10.46 6.55 3.43
CA LEU A 38 -9.37 7.40 3.93
C LEU A 38 -8.03 6.65 3.95
N LEU A 39 -8.04 5.41 4.47
CA LEU A 39 -6.85 4.57 4.48
C LEU A 39 -6.33 4.30 3.07
N ALA A 40 -7.22 4.12 2.09
CA ALA A 40 -6.83 3.91 0.71
C ALA A 40 -6.14 5.15 0.11
N HIS A 41 -6.62 6.36 0.42
CA HIS A 41 -5.93 7.59 0.03
C HIS A 41 -4.52 7.67 0.61
N ASP A 42 -4.37 7.41 1.92
CA ASP A 42 -3.07 7.44 2.59
C ASP A 42 -2.09 6.38 2.02
N LEU A 43 -2.60 5.20 1.68
CA LEU A 43 -1.79 4.14 1.05
C LEU A 43 -1.40 4.51 -0.37
N ASN A 44 -2.31 5.10 -1.15
CA ASN A 44 -2.02 5.56 -2.49
C ASN A 44 -0.93 6.64 -2.49
N ASP A 45 -0.98 7.60 -1.57
CA ASP A 45 0.06 8.62 -1.41
C ASP A 45 1.42 8.02 -1.03
N GLN A 46 1.43 7.00 -0.16
CA GLN A 46 2.66 6.27 0.17
C GLN A 46 3.24 5.54 -1.05
N ILE A 47 2.39 4.91 -1.86
CA ILE A 47 2.81 4.23 -3.09
C ILE A 47 3.40 5.23 -4.09
N LEU A 48 2.73 6.37 -4.32
CA LEU A 48 3.24 7.41 -5.23
C LEU A 48 4.59 7.96 -4.78
N LYS A 49 4.78 8.19 -3.47
CA LYS A 49 6.07 8.61 -2.92
C LYS A 49 7.15 7.55 -3.14
N ALA A 50 6.84 6.28 -2.91
CA ALA A 50 7.78 5.18 -3.12
C ALA A 50 8.15 5.01 -4.60
N ILE A 51 7.21 5.23 -5.52
CA ILE A 51 7.46 5.23 -6.97
C ILE A 51 8.47 6.34 -7.33
N LEU A 52 8.22 7.57 -6.87
CA LEU A 52 9.15 8.69 -7.11
C LEU A 52 10.54 8.42 -6.51
N GLU A 53 10.60 7.81 -5.34
CA GLU A 53 11.86 7.42 -4.71
C GLU A 53 12.62 6.37 -5.56
N ALA A 54 11.93 5.35 -6.07
CA ALA A 54 12.53 4.35 -6.94
C ALA A 54 13.03 4.96 -8.27
N GLN A 55 12.29 5.90 -8.85
CA GLN A 55 12.70 6.64 -10.05
C GLN A 55 13.94 7.50 -9.79
N ASN A 56 13.99 8.20 -8.66
CA ASN A 56 15.16 8.99 -8.27
C ASN A 56 16.40 8.12 -8.05
N LEU A 57 16.23 6.98 -7.39
CA LEU A 57 17.30 5.99 -7.22
C LEU A 57 17.80 5.48 -8.58
N THR A 58 16.90 5.18 -9.51
CA THR A 58 17.25 4.75 -10.87
C THR A 58 18.06 5.81 -11.61
N ALA A 59 17.65 7.08 -11.53
CA ALA A 59 18.38 8.20 -12.12
C ALA A 59 19.79 8.36 -11.51
N LEU A 60 19.89 8.27 -10.18
CA LEU A 60 21.16 8.36 -9.46
C LEU A 60 22.10 7.20 -9.81
N ALA A 61 21.55 5.98 -9.89
CA ALA A 61 22.30 4.78 -10.25
C ALA A 61 22.86 4.87 -11.67
N LYS A 62 22.09 5.38 -12.64
CA LYS A 62 22.57 5.63 -14.01
C LYS A 62 23.72 6.65 -14.06
N GLN A 63 23.75 7.61 -13.14
CA GLN A 63 24.80 8.63 -13.06
C GLN A 63 26.05 8.15 -12.30
N THR A 64 25.93 7.06 -11.53
CA THR A 64 27.02 6.56 -10.69
C THR A 64 27.49 5.22 -11.22
N PRO A 65 28.56 5.20 -12.04
CA PRO A 65 29.05 3.96 -12.62
C PRO A 65 29.53 3.01 -11.52
N ARG A 66 29.32 1.71 -11.76
CA ARG A 66 29.85 0.66 -10.91
C ARG A 66 31.38 0.80 -10.81
N PRO A 67 31.97 0.73 -9.60
CA PRO A 67 33.41 0.88 -9.45
C PRO A 67 34.15 -0.20 -10.25
N SER A 68 35.25 0.20 -10.88
CA SER A 68 36.15 -0.72 -11.57
C SER A 68 36.80 -1.72 -10.60
N THR A 69 37.41 -2.79 -11.12
CA THR A 69 38.12 -3.77 -10.28
C THR A 69 39.14 -3.06 -9.37
N PRO A 70 39.19 -3.37 -8.06
CA PRO A 70 40.13 -2.73 -7.16
C PRO A 70 41.56 -2.91 -7.69
N PRO A 71 42.39 -1.86 -7.69
CA PRO A 71 43.78 -1.99 -8.10
C PRO A 71 44.51 -2.99 -7.18
N PRO A 72 45.46 -3.77 -7.71
CA PRO A 72 46.26 -4.67 -6.90
C PRO A 72 46.92 -3.88 -5.76
N ARG A 73 46.69 -4.33 -4.53
CA ARG A 73 47.32 -3.73 -3.35
C ARG A 73 48.74 -4.25 -3.27
N ASP A 74 49.74 -3.39 -3.52
CA ASP A 74 51.10 -3.70 -3.10
C ASP A 74 51.16 -3.65 -1.56
N PRO A 75 51.37 -4.78 -0.86
CA PRO A 75 51.25 -4.85 0.59
C PRO A 75 52.46 -4.24 1.33
N LEU A 76 53.35 -3.53 0.64
CA LEU A 76 54.64 -3.11 1.21
C LEU A 76 54.57 -1.84 2.07
N PHE A 77 53.53 -1.00 1.92
CA PHE A 77 53.36 0.20 2.74
C PHE A 77 51.88 0.36 3.15
N GLN A 78 51.61 0.33 4.45
CA GLN A 78 50.29 0.71 4.99
C GLN A 78 50.02 2.16 4.57
N ARG A 79 48.84 2.44 3.99
CA ARG A 79 48.45 3.82 3.70
C ARG A 79 48.39 4.60 5.01
N THR A 80 49.16 5.67 5.07
CA THR A 80 49.05 6.68 6.13
C THR A 80 47.65 7.28 6.09
N LYS A 81 47.13 7.65 7.27
CA LYS A 81 45.75 8.17 7.44
C LYS A 81 45.46 9.43 6.62
N ASP A 82 46.51 10.13 6.21
CA ASP A 82 46.48 11.41 5.47
C ASP A 82 46.65 11.24 3.94
N ALA A 83 46.79 10.02 3.43
CA ALA A 83 46.92 9.79 1.99
C ALA A 83 45.60 10.09 1.25
N PRO A 84 45.63 10.76 0.08
CA PRO A 84 44.43 11.04 -0.70
C PRO A 84 43.72 9.74 -1.10
N LEU A 85 42.38 9.77 -1.16
CA LEU A 85 41.55 8.63 -1.57
C LEU A 85 41.91 8.20 -2.99
N SER A 86 41.95 6.89 -3.23
CA SER A 86 42.17 6.35 -4.57
C SER A 86 40.92 6.57 -5.42
N ASP A 87 41.06 6.58 -6.74
CA ASP A 87 39.91 6.78 -7.63
C ASP A 87 38.88 5.65 -7.49
N TYR A 88 39.34 4.44 -7.16
CA TYR A 88 38.46 3.33 -6.75
C TYR A 88 37.66 3.68 -5.48
N GLU A 89 38.29 4.19 -4.43
CA GLU A 89 37.59 4.54 -3.19
C GLU A 89 36.61 5.71 -3.36
N LYS A 90 36.93 6.66 -4.24
CA LYS A 90 36.03 7.76 -4.63
C LYS A 90 34.77 7.25 -5.33
N GLN A 91 34.86 6.15 -6.07
CA GLN A 91 33.73 5.52 -6.76
C GLN A 91 32.94 4.54 -5.86
N VAL A 92 33.63 3.81 -4.98
CA VAL A 92 33.01 2.80 -4.10
C VAL A 92 32.06 3.43 -3.09
N LYS A 93 32.44 4.57 -2.48
CA LYS A 93 31.60 5.23 -1.48
C LYS A 93 30.20 5.62 -2.00
N PRO A 94 30.06 6.38 -3.12
CA PRO A 94 28.75 6.70 -3.67
C PRO A 94 28.00 5.46 -4.18
N TYR A 95 28.71 4.48 -4.77
CA TYR A 95 28.09 3.23 -5.19
C TYR A 95 27.47 2.44 -4.03
N ASN A 96 28.20 2.30 -2.91
CA ASN A 96 27.68 1.63 -1.72
C ASN A 96 26.47 2.35 -1.12
N ALA A 97 26.41 3.68 -1.21
CA ALA A 97 25.24 4.44 -0.78
C ALA A 97 24.01 4.12 -1.64
N ILE A 98 24.18 3.95 -2.95
CA ILE A 98 23.09 3.54 -3.87
C ILE A 98 22.62 2.13 -3.55
N VAL A 99 23.53 1.20 -3.28
CA VAL A 99 23.17 -0.17 -2.89
C VAL A 99 22.39 -0.19 -1.58
N ALA A 100 22.82 0.59 -0.58
CA ALA A 100 22.10 0.73 0.69
C ALA A 100 20.71 1.36 0.50
N TRP A 101 20.61 2.39 -0.34
CA TRP A 101 19.32 3.01 -0.67
C TRP A 101 18.40 2.03 -1.40
N TYR A 102 18.92 1.25 -2.35
CA TYR A 102 18.15 0.19 -3.00
C TYR A 102 17.55 -0.81 -1.99
N GLN A 103 18.33 -1.25 -1.00
CA GLN A 103 17.83 -2.15 0.05
C GLN A 103 16.69 -1.50 0.87
N HIS A 104 16.78 -0.19 1.14
CA HIS A 104 15.70 0.55 1.79
C HIS A 104 14.43 0.57 0.93
N VAL A 105 14.54 0.94 -0.34
CA VAL A 105 13.42 0.97 -1.29
C VAL A 105 12.76 -0.40 -1.43
N GLN A 106 13.57 -1.47 -1.53
CA GLN A 106 13.08 -2.84 -1.59
C GLN A 106 12.31 -3.25 -0.33
N THR A 107 12.80 -2.85 0.85
CA THR A 107 12.12 -3.10 2.13
C THR A 107 10.79 -2.35 2.18
N ASN A 108 10.78 -1.08 1.80
CA ASN A 108 9.56 -0.26 1.76
C ASN A 108 8.52 -0.84 0.80
N GLN A 109 8.93 -1.31 -0.39
CA GLN A 109 8.05 -1.98 -1.33
C GLN A 109 7.34 -3.18 -0.68
N ARG A 110 8.09 -4.03 0.03
CA ARG A 110 7.51 -5.21 0.70
C ARG A 110 6.51 -4.81 1.79
N VAL A 111 6.84 -3.82 2.60
CA VAL A 111 5.94 -3.30 3.65
C VAL A 111 4.64 -2.76 3.02
N LEU A 112 4.73 -2.04 1.90
CA LEU A 112 3.54 -1.54 1.19
C LEU A 112 2.71 -2.66 0.58
N GLN A 113 3.36 -3.70 0.03
CA GLN A 113 2.67 -4.91 -0.45
C GLN A 113 1.84 -5.57 0.66
N GLU A 114 2.42 -5.74 1.85
CA GLU A 114 1.74 -6.33 3.00
C GLU A 114 0.57 -5.46 3.48
N LYS A 115 0.73 -4.12 3.53
CA LYS A 115 -0.36 -3.20 3.88
C LYS A 115 -1.51 -3.23 2.87
N VAL A 116 -1.22 -3.26 1.57
CA VAL A 116 -2.25 -3.34 0.52
C VAL A 116 -2.97 -4.69 0.56
N ALA A 117 -2.25 -5.78 0.85
CA ALA A 117 -2.87 -7.08 1.06
C ALA A 117 -3.84 -7.07 2.25
N SER A 118 -3.44 -6.50 3.39
CA SER A 118 -4.32 -6.32 4.56
C SER A 118 -5.54 -5.46 4.23
N TYR A 119 -5.35 -4.35 3.50
CA TYR A 119 -6.47 -3.51 3.06
C TYR A 119 -7.47 -4.30 2.19
N ARG A 120 -6.97 -5.15 1.29
CA ARG A 120 -7.82 -5.99 0.44
C ARG A 120 -8.64 -6.99 1.25
N GLU A 121 -8.06 -7.58 2.29
CA GLU A 121 -8.79 -8.47 3.19
C GLU A 121 -9.91 -7.73 3.92
N ASP A 122 -9.64 -6.52 4.43
CA ASP A 122 -10.64 -5.68 5.09
C ASP A 122 -11.76 -5.26 4.12
N ALA A 123 -11.41 -4.91 2.89
CA ALA A 123 -12.36 -4.57 1.82
C ALA A 123 -13.28 -5.76 1.50
N ARG A 124 -12.72 -6.96 1.29
CA ARG A 124 -13.50 -8.20 1.07
C ARG A 124 -14.39 -8.53 2.27
N GLY A 125 -13.88 -8.33 3.48
CA GLY A 125 -14.63 -8.52 4.71
C GLY A 125 -15.81 -7.56 4.83
N LEU A 126 -15.69 -6.33 4.33
CA LEU A 126 -16.76 -5.35 4.27
C LEU A 126 -17.81 -5.74 3.21
N GLU A 127 -17.36 -6.10 2.00
CA GLU A 127 -18.21 -6.55 0.90
C GLU A 127 -19.04 -7.78 1.29
N GLY A 128 -18.42 -8.79 1.91
CA GLY A 128 -19.11 -10.01 2.34
C GLY A 128 -20.13 -9.79 3.48
N ARG A 129 -19.97 -8.73 4.27
CA ARG A 129 -20.94 -8.32 5.31
C ARG A 129 -22.07 -7.44 4.78
N HIS A 130 -21.90 -6.88 3.58
CA HIS A 130 -22.87 -6.02 2.96
C HIS A 130 -23.84 -6.84 2.09
N VAL A 131 -25.15 -6.71 2.34
CA VAL A 131 -26.18 -7.29 1.48
C VAL A 131 -26.73 -6.17 0.60
N PRO A 132 -26.48 -6.19 -0.72
CA PRO A 132 -26.90 -5.13 -1.61
C PRO A 132 -28.43 -5.00 -1.63
N ALA A 133 -28.93 -3.78 -1.45
CA ALA A 133 -30.36 -3.49 -1.59
C ALA A 133 -30.74 -3.40 -3.08
N ARG A 134 -32.04 -3.61 -3.38
CA ARG A 134 -32.60 -3.45 -4.75
C ARG A 134 -32.40 -2.06 -5.37
N LYS A 135 -32.11 -1.05 -4.54
CA LYS A 135 -31.75 0.29 -4.98
C LYS A 135 -30.42 0.64 -4.35
N MET A 136 -29.46 1.04 -5.17
CA MET A 136 -28.18 1.58 -4.71
C MET A 136 -28.44 2.81 -3.85
N GLY A 137 -28.07 2.73 -2.57
CA GLY A 137 -28.04 3.84 -1.64
C GLY A 137 -26.61 4.28 -1.38
N LYS A 138 -26.46 5.20 -0.41
CA LYS A 138 -25.14 5.75 -0.04
C LYS A 138 -24.17 4.65 0.43
N VAL A 139 -24.65 3.70 1.22
CA VAL A 139 -23.79 2.65 1.80
C VAL A 139 -23.29 1.70 0.70
N GLU A 140 -24.14 1.37 -0.27
CA GLU A 140 -23.78 0.56 -1.43
C GLU A 140 -22.68 1.25 -2.25
N HIS A 141 -22.80 2.56 -2.51
CA HIS A 141 -21.75 3.33 -3.20
C HIS A 141 -20.44 3.41 -2.41
N ASP A 142 -20.52 3.61 -1.09
CA ASP A 142 -19.33 3.67 -0.24
C ASP A 142 -18.59 2.31 -0.24
N VAL A 143 -19.31 1.18 -0.24
CA VAL A 143 -18.73 -0.17 -0.33
C VAL A 143 -18.12 -0.43 -1.71
N GLU A 144 -18.79 -0.05 -2.79
CA GLU A 144 -18.26 -0.16 -4.16
C GLU A 144 -16.96 0.66 -4.33
N ALA A 145 -16.93 1.87 -3.77
CA ALA A 145 -15.73 2.72 -3.78
C ALA A 145 -14.54 2.05 -3.07
N VAL A 146 -14.78 1.35 -1.95
CA VAL A 146 -13.75 0.59 -1.24
C VAL A 146 -13.19 -0.54 -2.10
N GLY A 147 -14.06 -1.28 -2.80
CA GLY A 147 -13.65 -2.35 -3.72
C GLY A 147 -12.82 -1.83 -4.90
N ASN A 148 -13.25 -0.73 -5.52
CA ASN A 148 -12.49 -0.06 -6.59
C ASN A 148 -11.13 0.46 -6.09
N ALA A 149 -11.09 1.02 -4.88
CA ALA A 149 -9.85 1.47 -4.27
C ALA A 149 -8.87 0.31 -4.04
N ALA A 150 -9.36 -0.88 -3.66
CA ALA A 150 -8.51 -2.07 -3.52
C ALA A 150 -7.81 -2.42 -4.85
N GLY A 151 -8.56 -2.43 -5.96
CA GLY A 151 -7.99 -2.67 -7.29
C GLY A 151 -6.93 -1.63 -7.68
N ASN A 152 -7.22 -0.35 -7.47
CA ASN A 152 -6.27 0.73 -7.79
C ASN A 152 -4.98 0.64 -6.97
N LEU A 153 -5.07 0.26 -5.69
CA LEU A 153 -3.90 0.06 -4.83
C LEU A 153 -3.06 -1.13 -5.30
N GLU A 154 -3.68 -2.22 -5.74
CA GLU A 154 -2.96 -3.37 -6.33
C GLU A 154 -2.22 -2.98 -7.61
N GLU A 155 -2.85 -2.22 -8.49
CA GLU A 155 -2.18 -1.68 -9.69
C GLU A 155 -0.99 -0.77 -9.32
N GLY A 156 -1.15 0.07 -8.28
CA GLY A 156 -0.08 0.91 -7.77
C GLY A 156 1.13 0.12 -7.27
N ILE A 157 0.89 -0.98 -6.55
CA ILE A 157 1.93 -1.89 -6.08
C ILE A 157 2.66 -2.59 -7.23
N VAL A 158 1.93 -3.00 -8.27
CA VAL A 158 2.54 -3.59 -9.47
C VAL A 158 3.45 -2.57 -10.15
N LYS A 159 2.99 -1.33 -10.33
CA LYS A 159 3.80 -0.23 -10.88
C LYS A 159 5.06 0.02 -10.05
N LEU A 160 4.92 0.12 -8.73
CA LEU A 160 6.06 0.24 -7.83
C LEU A 160 7.06 -0.91 -8.02
N GLY A 161 6.59 -2.15 -8.17
CA GLY A 161 7.45 -3.30 -8.41
C GLY A 161 8.25 -3.22 -9.71
N VAL A 162 7.66 -2.64 -10.77
CA VAL A 162 8.38 -2.38 -12.03
C VAL A 162 9.50 -1.36 -11.80
N GLU A 163 9.21 -0.26 -11.14
CA GLU A 163 10.16 0.83 -10.86
C GLU A 163 11.31 0.38 -9.96
N VAL A 164 11.03 -0.40 -8.91
CA VAL A 164 12.08 -1.01 -8.07
C VAL A 164 12.92 -2.01 -8.87
N GLY A 165 12.30 -2.74 -9.81
CA GLY A 165 13.01 -3.61 -10.74
C GLY A 165 13.96 -2.85 -11.66
N GLU A 166 13.57 -1.66 -12.13
CA GLU A 166 14.44 -0.76 -12.89
C GLU A 166 15.59 -0.23 -12.04
N ALA A 167 15.30 0.23 -10.82
CA ALA A 167 16.32 0.69 -9.88
C ALA A 167 17.38 -0.39 -9.61
N ARG A 168 16.95 -1.66 -9.45
CA ARG A 168 17.87 -2.79 -9.30
C ARG A 168 18.81 -2.94 -10.49
N ARG A 169 18.26 -2.92 -11.71
CA ARG A 169 19.05 -3.07 -12.95
C ARG A 169 20.05 -1.92 -13.15
N ALA A 170 19.72 -0.73 -12.67
CA ALA A 170 20.62 0.41 -12.74
C ALA A 170 21.70 0.36 -11.65
N ALA A 171 21.38 -0.16 -10.47
CA ALA A 171 22.28 -0.16 -9.32
C ALA A 171 23.24 -1.38 -9.25
N MET A 172 22.92 -2.50 -9.89
CA MET A 172 23.67 -3.78 -9.80
C MET A 172 24.30 -4.19 -11.14
#